data_AF-A0A182SYL6-F1
#
_entry.id   AF-A0A182SYL6-F1
#
_cell.length_a   1.000
_cell.length_b   1.000
_cell.length_c   1.000
_cell.angle_alpha   90.00
_cell.angle_beta   90.00
_cell.angle_gamma   90.00
#
_symmetry.space_group_name_H-M   'P 1'
#
loop_
_entity.id
_entity.type
_entity.pdbx_description
1 polymer ?
#
loop_
_entity_poly.entity_id
_entity_poly.type
_entity_poly.pdbx_seq_one_letter_code
_entity_poly.pdbx_strand_id
1 'polypeptide(L)'
;LLSLQPNPDQLHPLRMLQRNKSVARARSNAVSLRSTLEQDSSSFGGLVTLNGGDTVKLHCSPDQYSLIVELRRLRTNRTSEQRLHDLPQATGCLQTIGAYALNQTTLLVLLRHKHSGVATTNTLYQYDVVRGHLTPVKIPSPGPTCQHARLLQPTHGEIMLATAGCFDSVVSSGLKIYQLSNDGMSPFGLRHFQTIDLVSAVSAMGSTADGNVLLIKDDTNLWHRYAYSSVQVGVMVCIKQIGFLPSKK
;
A
#
# COMPACT_ATOMS: atom_id res chain seq x y z
N LEU A 1 42.63 39.06 -3.68
CA LEU A 1 42.43 40.52 -3.71
C LEU A 1 40.97 40.80 -4.08
N LEU A 2 40.25 41.37 -3.11
CA LEU A 2 38.92 42.05 -3.08
C LEU A 2 38.51 42.73 -4.42
N SER A 3 37.33 42.45 -5.01
CA SER A 3 35.92 42.91 -4.77
C SER A 3 35.54 44.25 -5.44
N LEU A 4 34.40 44.32 -6.16
CA LEU A 4 33.28 45.28 -6.01
C LEU A 4 32.32 45.35 -7.23
N GLN A 5 31.01 45.27 -6.95
CA GLN A 5 29.83 45.38 -7.83
C GLN A 5 29.55 46.82 -8.33
N PRO A 6 28.48 47.04 -9.13
CA PRO A 6 27.37 47.78 -8.51
C PRO A 6 25.93 47.32 -8.85
N ASN A 7 25.05 47.75 -7.96
CA ASN A 7 23.60 47.55 -7.76
C ASN A 7 22.69 48.10 -8.88
N PRO A 8 21.44 47.58 -8.97
CA PRO A 8 20.30 48.41 -9.35
C PRO A 8 19.10 48.22 -8.40
N ASP A 9 18.93 49.16 -7.48
CA ASP A 9 17.64 49.51 -6.86
C ASP A 9 17.19 50.84 -7.47
N GLN A 10 16.04 50.86 -8.17
CA GLN A 10 15.18 52.04 -8.47
C GLN A 10 14.00 51.56 -9.35
N LEU A 11 12.85 51.18 -8.76
CA LEU A 11 11.66 51.98 -8.38
C LEU A 11 10.53 51.99 -9.46
N HIS A 12 9.33 51.62 -8.99
CA HIS A 12 8.00 51.36 -9.64
C HIS A 12 7.27 52.63 -10.18
N PRO A 13 5.93 52.69 -10.47
CA PRO A 13 4.83 51.69 -10.65
C PRO A 13 3.90 52.00 -11.86
N LEU A 14 2.84 51.20 -12.11
CA LEU A 14 1.47 51.71 -12.43
C LEU A 14 0.41 50.59 -12.32
N ARG A 15 -0.57 50.82 -11.45
CA ARG A 15 -1.82 50.06 -11.32
C ARG A 15 -2.72 50.32 -12.53
N MET A 16 -3.45 49.29 -12.98
CA MET A 16 -4.87 49.45 -13.32
C MET A 16 -5.64 48.22 -12.87
N LEU A 17 -6.49 48.44 -11.87
CA LEU A 17 -7.60 47.57 -11.49
C LEU A 17 -8.66 47.64 -12.59
N GLN A 18 -8.98 46.51 -13.21
CA GLN A 18 -10.26 46.36 -13.88
C GLN A 18 -10.97 45.11 -13.39
N ARG A 19 -11.82 45.38 -12.40
CA ARG A 19 -12.83 44.49 -11.83
C ARG A 19 -13.94 44.35 -12.86
N ASN A 20 -14.20 43.15 -13.37
CA ASN A 20 -15.52 42.86 -13.91
C ASN A 20 -16.04 41.52 -13.39
N LYS A 21 -17.23 41.64 -12.81
CA LYS A 21 -18.05 40.59 -12.23
C LYS A 21 -18.66 39.75 -13.35
N SER A 22 -18.46 38.45 -13.28
CA SER A 22 -19.49 37.50 -13.72
C SER A 22 -19.53 36.36 -12.71
N VAL A 23 -20.54 36.45 -11.84
CA VAL A 23 -20.94 35.43 -10.87
C VAL A 23 -21.54 34.27 -11.68
N ALA A 24 -20.77 33.20 -11.84
CA ALA A 24 -21.30 31.91 -12.28
C ALA A 24 -20.75 30.82 -11.35
N ARG A 25 -21.48 30.62 -10.25
CA ARG A 25 -21.74 29.36 -9.55
C ARG A 25 -20.79 28.19 -9.88
N ALA A 26 -19.60 28.19 -9.28
CA ALA A 26 -18.80 26.99 -9.05
C ALA A 26 -18.69 26.78 -7.53
N ARG A 27 -19.82 26.47 -6.90
CA ARG A 27 -19.85 25.87 -5.57
C ARG A 27 -19.90 24.36 -5.76
N SER A 28 -19.09 23.66 -4.96
CA SER A 28 -18.85 22.20 -4.92
C SER A 28 -17.59 21.80 -5.65
N ASN A 29 -16.48 21.74 -4.89
CA ASN A 29 -15.30 20.86 -5.08
C ASN A 29 -14.14 21.22 -4.13
N ALA A 30 -14.32 22.16 -3.21
CA ALA A 30 -13.36 22.44 -2.13
C ALA A 30 -13.55 21.54 -0.88
N VAL A 31 -14.39 20.51 -0.95
CA VAL A 31 -14.63 19.53 0.12
C VAL A 31 -14.38 18.13 -0.41
N SER A 32 -13.14 17.82 -0.83
CA SER A 32 -12.71 16.42 -1.08
C SER A 32 -11.19 16.20 -1.11
N LEU A 33 -10.41 17.08 -0.46
CA LEU A 33 -8.97 16.87 -0.29
C LEU A 33 -8.52 16.83 1.18
N ARG A 34 -9.41 17.18 2.12
CA ARG A 34 -9.15 17.06 3.56
C ARG A 34 -9.51 15.68 4.11
N SER A 35 -10.48 14.99 3.49
CA SER A 35 -10.85 13.62 3.88
C SER A 35 -9.83 12.56 3.47
N THR A 36 -8.85 12.90 2.62
CA THR A 36 -7.86 11.96 2.07
C THR A 36 -6.46 12.12 2.64
N LEU A 37 -6.25 13.10 3.54
CA LEU A 37 -4.95 13.38 4.14
C LEU A 37 -4.92 13.21 5.67
N GLU A 38 -6.08 13.20 6.34
CA GLU A 38 -6.21 12.88 7.78
C GLU A 38 -6.96 11.56 8.06
N GLN A 39 -7.33 10.86 6.99
CA GLN A 39 -7.69 9.44 6.97
C GLN A 39 -6.67 8.77 6.07
N ASP A 40 -5.68 8.07 6.63
CA ASP A 40 -5.26 6.75 6.14
C ASP A 40 -4.00 6.25 6.85
N SER A 41 -4.24 5.69 8.04
CA SER A 41 -3.70 4.37 8.32
C SER A 41 -4.66 3.30 7.78
N SER A 42 -4.49 2.95 6.52
CA SER A 42 -4.56 1.54 6.06
C SER A 42 -5.90 0.82 5.87
N SER A 43 -7.07 1.43 5.63
CA SER A 43 -8.25 0.61 5.28
C SER A 43 -8.30 0.31 3.77
N PHE A 44 -7.70 -0.81 3.36
CA PHE A 44 -8.10 -1.42 2.11
C PHE A 44 -9.59 -1.74 2.21
N GLY A 45 -10.39 -1.25 1.26
CA GLY A 45 -11.86 -1.36 1.28
C GLY A 45 -12.42 -2.78 1.12
N GLY A 46 -11.56 -3.81 1.15
CA GLY A 46 -11.96 -5.20 1.09
C GLY A 46 -12.37 -5.70 -0.28
N LEU A 47 -12.70 -4.81 -1.23
CA LEU A 47 -13.30 -5.16 -2.50
C LEU A 47 -12.24 -5.37 -3.60
N VAL A 48 -12.26 -6.54 -4.23
CA VAL A 48 -11.40 -6.92 -5.36
C VAL A 48 -12.29 -7.33 -6.53
N THR A 49 -11.94 -6.91 -7.74
CA THR A 49 -12.58 -7.41 -8.97
C THR A 49 -11.67 -8.48 -9.59
N LEU A 50 -12.22 -9.66 -9.84
CA LEU A 50 -11.55 -10.76 -10.52
C LEU A 50 -11.50 -10.49 -12.03
N ASN A 51 -10.55 -11.12 -12.74
CA ASN A 51 -10.37 -10.95 -14.20
C ASN A 51 -11.58 -11.42 -15.06
N GLY A 52 -12.66 -11.92 -14.43
CA GLY A 52 -13.93 -12.29 -15.06
C GLY A 52 -15.09 -11.33 -14.76
N GLY A 53 -14.85 -10.24 -14.01
CA GLY A 53 -15.85 -9.27 -13.59
C GLY A 53 -16.56 -9.59 -12.27
N ASP A 54 -16.36 -10.79 -11.72
CA ASP A 54 -16.84 -11.14 -10.39
C ASP A 54 -16.13 -10.30 -9.32
N THR A 55 -16.85 -9.97 -8.25
CA THR A 55 -16.30 -9.15 -7.15
C THR A 55 -16.22 -9.95 -5.86
N VAL A 56 -15.12 -9.79 -5.13
CA VAL A 56 -14.91 -10.41 -3.82
C VAL A 56 -14.71 -9.32 -2.79
N LYS A 57 -15.49 -9.36 -1.71
CA LYS A 57 -15.33 -8.47 -0.56
C LYS A 57 -14.77 -9.25 0.63
N LEU A 58 -13.69 -8.75 1.19
CA LEU A 58 -12.92 -9.35 2.26
C LEU A 58 -12.98 -8.45 3.50
N HIS A 59 -13.29 -9.04 4.65
CA HIS A 59 -13.23 -8.33 5.92
C HIS A 59 -13.06 -9.30 7.08
N CYS A 60 -12.40 -8.85 8.15
CA CYS A 60 -12.35 -9.61 9.39
C CYS A 60 -13.72 -9.62 10.07
N SER A 61 -14.06 -10.72 10.72
CA SER A 61 -15.27 -10.82 11.53
C SER A 61 -15.22 -9.85 12.73
N PRO A 62 -16.39 -9.43 13.27
CA PRO A 62 -16.43 -8.49 14.39
C PRO A 62 -15.73 -8.99 15.67
N ASP A 63 -15.72 -10.31 15.86
CA ASP A 63 -15.03 -10.99 16.96
C ASP A 63 -13.53 -11.20 16.69
N GLN A 64 -13.03 -10.82 15.50
CA GLN A 64 -11.64 -10.89 15.09
C GLN A 64 -11.06 -12.31 15.07
N TYR A 65 -11.88 -13.36 14.91
CA TYR A 65 -11.39 -14.74 14.83
C TYR A 65 -11.40 -15.33 13.42
N SER A 66 -12.12 -14.70 12.50
CA SER A 66 -12.33 -15.27 11.18
C SER A 66 -12.20 -14.21 10.07
N LEU A 67 -11.84 -14.67 8.88
CA LEU A 67 -11.94 -13.90 7.65
C LEU A 67 -13.27 -14.22 6.98
N ILE A 68 -14.04 -13.20 6.64
CA ILE A 68 -15.26 -13.31 5.85
C ILE A 68 -14.95 -12.96 4.41
N VAL A 69 -15.34 -13.86 3.50
CA VAL A 69 -15.21 -13.71 2.04
C VAL A 69 -16.60 -13.71 1.42
N GLU A 70 -17.02 -12.56 0.89
CA GLU A 70 -18.28 -12.41 0.16
C GLU A 70 -18.00 -12.37 -1.35
N LEU A 71 -18.43 -13.41 -2.06
CA LEU A 71 -18.33 -13.51 -3.52
C LEU A 71 -19.65 -13.07 -4.16
N ARG A 72 -19.57 -12.09 -5.04
CA ARG A 72 -20.69 -11.67 -5.89
C ARG A 72 -20.32 -11.90 -7.35
N ARG A 73 -21.06 -12.81 -7.99
CA ARG A 73 -20.84 -13.17 -9.39
C ARG A 73 -21.64 -12.26 -10.32
N LEU A 74 -20.99 -11.73 -11.34
CA LEU A 74 -21.59 -10.72 -12.24
C LEU A 74 -22.77 -11.32 -13.03
N ARG A 75 -22.66 -12.60 -13.41
CA ARG A 75 -23.68 -13.30 -14.22
C ARG A 75 -24.91 -13.74 -13.43
N THR A 76 -24.81 -13.88 -12.12
CA THR A 76 -25.90 -14.34 -11.24
C THR A 76 -26.15 -13.30 -10.17
N ASN A 77 -26.72 -12.15 -10.57
CA ASN A 77 -26.97 -10.97 -9.74
C ASN A 77 -27.99 -11.21 -8.59
N ARG A 78 -28.27 -12.46 -8.21
CA ARG A 78 -29.36 -12.84 -7.30
C ARG A 78 -28.94 -13.45 -5.97
N THR A 79 -27.69 -13.91 -5.78
CA THR A 79 -27.22 -14.43 -4.48
C THR A 79 -25.73 -14.20 -4.31
N SER A 80 -25.34 -13.43 -3.30
CA SER A 80 -23.95 -13.39 -2.82
C SER A 80 -23.65 -14.65 -2.04
N GLU A 81 -22.53 -15.29 -2.36
CA GLU A 81 -22.01 -16.42 -1.58
C GLU A 81 -21.11 -15.85 -0.47
N GLN A 82 -21.34 -16.24 0.78
CA GLN A 82 -20.51 -15.82 1.90
C GLN A 82 -19.82 -17.06 2.49
N ARG A 83 -18.52 -16.95 2.71
CA ARG A 83 -17.69 -18.00 3.30
C ARG A 83 -16.93 -17.45 4.49
N LEU A 84 -16.91 -18.24 5.57
CA LEU A 84 -16.18 -17.94 6.80
C LEU A 84 -14.93 -18.81 6.87
N HIS A 85 -13.80 -18.20 7.20
CA HIS A 85 -12.55 -18.90 7.39
C HIS A 85 -12.02 -18.63 8.79
N ASP A 86 -12.00 -19.66 9.62
CA ASP A 86 -11.45 -19.56 10.97
C ASP A 86 -9.94 -19.39 10.90
N LEU A 87 -9.45 -18.42 11.66
CA LEU A 87 -8.02 -18.15 11.80
C LEU A 87 -7.56 -18.60 13.19
N PRO A 88 -6.27 -18.96 13.37
CA PRO A 88 -5.80 -19.42 14.66
C PRO A 88 -6.07 -18.39 15.75
N GLN A 89 -6.71 -18.82 16.86
CA GLN A 89 -7.13 -17.94 17.96
C GLN A 89 -5.99 -17.10 18.54
N ALA A 90 -4.76 -17.63 18.52
CA ALA A 90 -3.56 -16.91 18.96
C ALA A 90 -3.17 -15.70 18.07
N THR A 91 -3.74 -15.61 16.86
CA THR A 91 -3.42 -14.58 15.85
C THR A 91 -4.63 -13.74 15.44
N GLY A 92 -5.83 -14.32 15.40
CA GLY A 92 -7.08 -13.62 15.02
C GLY A 92 -7.04 -12.97 13.63
N CYS A 93 -7.93 -12.02 13.35
CA CYS A 93 -7.97 -11.18 12.15
C CYS A 93 -8.30 -9.76 12.60
N LEU A 94 -7.31 -8.89 12.61
CA LEU A 94 -7.51 -7.50 13.00
C LEU A 94 -7.98 -6.65 11.81
N GLN A 95 -7.37 -6.85 10.65
CA GLN A 95 -7.66 -6.05 9.47
C GLN A 95 -7.24 -6.75 8.18
N THR A 96 -8.02 -6.57 7.11
CA THR A 96 -7.56 -6.86 5.74
C THR A 96 -6.74 -5.67 5.24
N ILE A 97 -5.43 -5.87 5.05
CA ILE A 97 -4.50 -4.80 4.67
C ILE A 97 -4.53 -4.59 3.16
N GLY A 98 -4.63 -5.66 2.38
CA GLY A 98 -4.68 -5.58 0.93
C GLY A 98 -5.09 -6.92 0.33
N ALA A 99 -5.63 -6.88 -0.89
CA ALA A 99 -5.84 -8.08 -1.66
C ALA A 99 -5.70 -7.79 -3.16
N TYR A 100 -5.33 -8.81 -3.92
CA TYR A 100 -5.09 -8.70 -5.35
C TYR A 100 -5.58 -9.95 -6.09
N ALA A 101 -6.21 -9.76 -7.25
CA ALA A 101 -6.63 -10.86 -8.11
C ALA A 101 -5.50 -11.28 -9.04
N LEU A 102 -4.90 -12.44 -8.77
CA LEU A 102 -3.85 -12.99 -9.62
C LEU A 102 -4.44 -13.53 -10.94
N ASN A 103 -5.64 -14.11 -10.85
CA ASN A 103 -6.41 -14.59 -11.99
C ASN A 103 -7.91 -14.63 -11.62
N GLN A 104 -8.72 -15.36 -12.38
CA GLN A 104 -10.15 -15.48 -12.14
C GLN A 104 -10.52 -16.36 -10.93
N THR A 105 -9.59 -17.18 -10.43
CA THR A 105 -9.83 -18.20 -9.41
C THR A 105 -8.98 -18.03 -8.16
N THR A 106 -8.03 -17.10 -8.15
CA THR A 106 -7.01 -17.00 -7.13
C THR A 106 -6.79 -15.56 -6.72
N LEU A 107 -6.94 -15.32 -5.42
CA LEU A 107 -6.67 -14.06 -4.78
C LEU A 107 -5.44 -14.19 -3.88
N LEU A 108 -4.65 -13.12 -3.83
CA LEU A 108 -3.66 -12.91 -2.78
C LEU A 108 -4.28 -12.00 -1.74
N VAL A 109 -4.20 -12.36 -0.46
CA VAL A 109 -4.83 -11.64 0.66
C VAL A 109 -3.79 -11.39 1.75
N LEU A 110 -3.57 -10.12 2.10
CA LEU A 110 -2.68 -9.72 3.18
C LEU A 110 -3.51 -9.32 4.40
N LEU A 111 -3.35 -10.06 5.49
CA LEU A 111 -4.07 -9.81 6.75
C LEU A 111 -3.13 -9.30 7.83
N ARG A 112 -3.65 -8.42 8.67
CA ARG A 112 -3.06 -8.02 9.95
C ARG A 112 -3.64 -8.91 11.04
N HIS A 113 -2.76 -9.52 11.80
CA HIS A 113 -3.06 -10.35 12.95
C HIS A 113 -2.70 -9.61 14.25
N LYS A 114 -3.42 -9.95 15.31
CA LYS A 114 -3.07 -9.57 16.68
C LYS A 114 -2.11 -10.61 17.22
N HIS A 115 -0.87 -10.23 17.53
CA HIS A 115 0.08 -11.10 18.21
C HIS A 115 0.01 -10.86 19.73
N SER A 116 0.37 -11.87 20.53
CA SER A 116 0.26 -11.84 21.99
C SER A 116 0.95 -10.61 22.59
N GLY A 117 0.30 -9.96 23.56
CA GLY A 117 0.81 -8.75 24.23
C GLY A 117 0.30 -7.48 23.57
N VAL A 118 0.98 -6.98 22.52
CA VAL A 118 0.65 -5.73 21.78
C VAL A 118 1.13 -5.77 20.31
N ALA A 119 1.96 -6.73 19.93
CA ALA A 119 2.55 -6.75 18.59
C ALA A 119 1.51 -7.10 17.51
N THR A 120 1.68 -6.56 16.30
CA THR A 120 0.91 -7.00 15.13
C THR A 120 1.84 -7.70 14.16
N THR A 121 1.31 -8.74 13.52
CA THR A 121 2.02 -9.49 12.48
C THR A 121 1.19 -9.47 11.22
N ASN A 122 1.84 -9.48 10.05
CA ASN A 122 1.12 -9.58 8.79
C ASN A 122 1.36 -10.96 8.20
N THR A 123 0.29 -11.59 7.73
CA THR A 123 0.37 -12.88 7.04
C THR A 123 -0.23 -12.74 5.66
N LEU A 124 0.47 -13.30 4.68
CA LEU A 124 0.02 -13.38 3.32
C LEU A 124 -0.70 -14.72 3.12
N TYR A 125 -1.84 -14.70 2.46
CA TYR A 125 -2.60 -15.89 2.11
C TYR A 125 -2.88 -15.94 0.62
N GLN A 126 -2.87 -17.14 0.09
CA GLN A 126 -3.48 -17.48 -1.19
C GLN A 126 -4.90 -17.98 -0.92
N TYR A 127 -5.87 -17.40 -1.60
CA TYR A 127 -7.26 -17.80 -1.54
C TYR A 127 -7.72 -18.38 -2.87
N ASP A 128 -8.14 -19.65 -2.85
CA ASP A 128 -8.78 -20.32 -3.97
C ASP A 128 -10.28 -20.00 -3.93
N VAL A 129 -10.74 -19.18 -4.89
CA VAL A 129 -12.13 -18.73 -5.00
C VAL A 129 -13.06 -19.88 -5.36
N VAL A 130 -12.59 -20.90 -6.08
CA VAL A 130 -13.44 -22.04 -6.48
C VAL A 130 -13.63 -22.98 -5.31
N ARG A 131 -12.53 -23.34 -4.64
CA ARG A 131 -12.54 -24.31 -3.53
C ARG A 131 -12.88 -23.69 -2.18
N GLY A 132 -12.81 -22.36 -2.05
CA GLY A 132 -12.96 -21.69 -0.77
C GLY A 132 -11.84 -22.04 0.20
N HIS A 133 -10.61 -22.21 -0.29
CA HIS A 133 -9.50 -22.64 0.52
C HIS A 133 -8.51 -21.49 0.75
N LEU A 134 -8.14 -21.27 2.01
CA LEU A 134 -7.19 -20.23 2.42
C LEU A 134 -5.87 -20.89 2.83
N THR A 135 -4.79 -20.61 2.12
CA THR A 135 -3.47 -21.21 2.36
C THR A 135 -2.45 -20.13 2.69
N PRO A 136 -1.71 -20.23 3.81
CA PRO A 136 -0.70 -19.25 4.15
C PRO A 136 0.49 -19.29 3.18
N VAL A 137 0.99 -18.12 2.82
CA VAL A 137 2.21 -17.92 2.03
C VAL A 137 3.28 -17.37 2.96
N LYS A 138 4.45 -18.03 2.99
CA LYS A 138 5.54 -17.67 3.90
C LYS A 138 6.14 -16.33 3.48
N ILE A 139 6.01 -15.32 4.35
CA ILE A 139 6.73 -14.05 4.22
C ILE A 139 8.11 -14.22 4.87
N PRO A 140 9.23 -13.97 4.15
CA PRO A 140 10.54 -13.94 4.77
C PRO A 140 10.57 -12.86 5.87
N SER A 141 10.87 -13.27 7.11
CA SER A 141 10.74 -12.41 8.28
C SER A 141 11.56 -11.12 8.13
N PRO A 142 10.94 -9.92 8.23
CA PRO A 142 11.68 -8.67 8.31
C PRO A 142 12.25 -8.41 9.72
N GLY A 143 11.85 -9.17 10.74
CA GLY A 143 12.32 -9.02 12.13
C GLY A 143 11.27 -9.44 13.17
N PRO A 144 11.64 -9.52 14.47
CA PRO A 144 10.80 -10.10 15.51
C PRO A 144 9.81 -9.12 16.19
N THR A 145 9.99 -7.80 16.08
CA THR A 145 9.30 -6.83 16.96
C THR A 145 7.99 -6.30 16.41
N CYS A 146 7.99 -5.83 15.16
CA CYS A 146 6.81 -5.30 14.48
C CYS A 146 7.09 -5.28 12.98
N GLN A 147 6.09 -5.68 12.19
CA GLN A 147 6.25 -5.90 10.76
C GLN A 147 5.24 -5.05 9.99
N HIS A 148 5.74 -4.18 9.14
CA HIS A 148 4.96 -3.53 8.11
C HIS A 148 5.02 -4.36 6.83
N ALA A 149 3.87 -4.50 6.17
CA ALA A 149 3.80 -5.15 4.87
C ALA A 149 2.76 -4.44 3.98
N ARG A 150 3.09 -4.30 2.70
CA ARG A 150 2.19 -3.77 1.68
C ARG A 150 2.33 -4.54 0.38
N LEU A 151 1.18 -4.88 -0.20
CA LEU A 151 1.12 -5.32 -1.60
C LEU A 151 1.29 -4.11 -2.51
N LEU A 152 2.08 -4.31 -3.56
CA LEU A 152 2.36 -3.34 -4.61
C LEU A 152 2.03 -3.99 -5.95
N GLN A 153 1.61 -3.16 -6.88
CA GLN A 153 1.38 -3.54 -8.26
C GLN A 153 2.13 -2.55 -9.14
N PRO A 154 3.45 -2.70 -9.34
CA PRO A 154 4.24 -1.71 -10.08
C PRO A 154 3.81 -1.55 -11.54
N THR A 155 3.36 -2.65 -12.15
CA THR A 155 2.80 -2.70 -13.49
C THR A 155 1.65 -3.69 -13.54
N HIS A 156 0.81 -3.61 -14.57
CA HIS A 156 -0.26 -4.59 -14.79
C HIS A 156 0.33 -6.01 -14.88
N GLY A 157 -0.08 -6.91 -13.98
CA GLY A 157 0.39 -8.29 -13.93
C GLY A 157 1.64 -8.55 -13.09
N GLU A 158 2.33 -7.52 -12.59
CA GLU A 158 3.45 -7.69 -11.67
C GLU A 158 3.00 -7.36 -10.24
N ILE A 159 3.19 -8.31 -9.33
CA ILE A 159 2.84 -8.14 -7.92
C ILE A 159 4.09 -8.28 -7.07
N MET A 160 4.26 -7.28 -6.21
CA MET A 160 5.35 -7.24 -5.25
C MET A 160 4.81 -7.11 -3.83
N LEU A 161 5.61 -7.55 -2.88
CA LEU A 161 5.39 -7.38 -1.45
C LEU A 161 6.54 -6.55 -0.88
N ALA A 162 6.21 -5.37 -0.36
CA ALA A 162 7.11 -4.59 0.46
C ALA A 162 6.98 -5.02 1.93
N THR A 163 8.10 -5.21 2.62
CA THR A 163 8.14 -5.45 4.05
C THR A 163 9.20 -4.58 4.74
N ALA A 164 8.90 -4.15 5.95
CA ALA A 164 9.84 -3.41 6.80
C ALA A 164 9.61 -3.77 8.26
N GLY A 165 10.67 -3.70 9.07
CA GLY A 165 10.57 -3.80 10.52
C GLY A 165 10.40 -2.42 11.16
N CYS A 166 9.90 -2.39 12.39
CA CYS A 166 9.72 -1.15 13.18
C CYS A 166 10.97 -0.75 14.00
N PHE A 167 12.11 -1.45 13.78
CA PHE A 167 13.50 -1.26 14.27
C PHE A 167 13.93 -1.83 15.63
N ASP A 168 15.27 -2.03 15.74
CA ASP A 168 16.11 -1.72 16.93
C ASP A 168 17.66 -1.83 16.71
N SER A 169 18.18 -2.24 15.54
CA SER A 169 19.64 -2.25 15.32
C SER A 169 20.07 -1.78 13.92
N VAL A 170 21.22 -1.08 13.90
CA VAL A 170 21.84 -0.35 12.78
C VAL A 170 22.20 -1.24 11.56
N VAL A 171 22.02 -2.57 11.65
CA VAL A 171 22.64 -3.52 10.72
C VAL A 171 21.64 -4.24 9.79
N SER A 172 20.31 -4.12 9.92
CA SER A 172 19.45 -5.04 9.11
C SER A 172 18.00 -4.63 8.72
N SER A 173 17.44 -3.47 9.08
CA SER A 173 16.00 -3.22 8.87
C SER A 173 15.64 -2.34 7.66
N GLY A 174 16.42 -2.42 6.57
CA GLY A 174 16.03 -1.82 5.29
C GLY A 174 14.67 -2.33 4.80
N LEU A 175 14.01 -1.51 3.96
CA LEU A 175 12.79 -1.88 3.26
C LEU A 175 13.12 -3.01 2.27
N LYS A 176 12.55 -4.19 2.48
CA LYS A 176 12.74 -5.35 1.59
C LYS A 176 11.56 -5.45 0.64
N ILE A 177 11.86 -5.68 -0.63
CA ILE A 177 10.88 -5.83 -1.68
C ILE A 177 11.04 -7.21 -2.27
N TYR A 178 9.93 -7.93 -2.36
CA TYR A 178 9.85 -9.27 -2.90
C TYR A 178 8.93 -9.27 -4.11
N GLN A 179 9.34 -9.96 -5.17
CA GLN A 179 8.50 -10.25 -6.32
C GLN A 179 7.78 -11.56 -6.08
N LEU A 180 6.49 -11.63 -6.46
CA LEU A 180 5.75 -12.87 -6.45
C LEU A 180 6.24 -13.78 -7.58
N SER A 181 6.83 -14.92 -7.23
CA SER A 181 7.22 -15.96 -8.19
C SER A 181 6.00 -16.82 -8.49
N ASN A 182 5.60 -16.88 -9.76
CA ASN A 182 4.54 -17.75 -10.24
C ASN A 182 5.12 -18.75 -11.23
N ASP A 183 5.76 -19.79 -10.70
CA ASP A 183 6.42 -20.81 -11.51
C ASP A 183 5.44 -21.96 -11.86
N GLY A 184 4.14 -21.80 -11.58
CA GLY A 184 3.06 -22.72 -11.96
C GLY A 184 3.04 -24.08 -11.25
N MET A 185 4.12 -24.49 -10.58
CA MET A 185 4.28 -25.83 -9.99
C MET A 185 4.28 -25.88 -8.45
N SER A 186 4.28 -24.74 -7.77
CA SER A 186 4.35 -24.64 -6.30
C SER A 186 3.40 -23.57 -5.76
N PRO A 187 3.00 -23.62 -4.46
CA PRO A 187 2.37 -22.48 -3.81
C PRO A 187 3.26 -21.24 -3.98
N PHE A 188 2.66 -20.07 -4.20
CA PHE A 188 3.39 -18.86 -4.59
C PHE A 188 4.64 -18.63 -3.73
N GLY A 189 5.77 -18.41 -4.41
CA GLY A 189 7.02 -18.04 -3.77
C GLY A 189 7.18 -16.52 -3.70
N LEU A 190 7.89 -16.04 -2.69
CA LEU A 190 8.37 -14.66 -2.65
C LEU A 190 9.87 -14.67 -2.92
N ARG A 191 10.28 -14.10 -4.06
CA ARG A 191 11.68 -13.93 -4.43
C ARG A 191 12.13 -12.54 -4.03
N HIS A 192 13.24 -12.44 -3.31
CA HIS A 192 13.82 -11.12 -3.00
C HIS A 192 14.18 -10.39 -4.30
N PHE A 193 13.76 -9.13 -4.39
CA PHE A 193 13.97 -8.27 -5.55
C PHE A 193 14.95 -7.14 -5.22
N GLN A 194 14.72 -6.42 -4.12
CA GLN A 194 15.54 -5.27 -3.74
C GLN A 194 15.50 -5.07 -2.23
N THR A 195 16.59 -4.56 -1.67
CA THR A 195 16.61 -3.93 -0.34
C THR A 195 16.90 -2.45 -0.51
N ILE A 196 16.13 -1.61 0.15
CA ILE A 196 16.35 -0.16 0.22
C ILE A 196 16.73 0.16 1.66
N ASP A 197 17.97 0.62 1.84
CA ASP A 197 18.44 1.04 3.15
C ASP A 197 17.71 2.31 3.57
N LEU A 198 17.17 2.28 4.79
CA LEU A 198 16.46 3.39 5.39
C LEU A 198 17.36 4.00 6.47
N VAL A 199 17.41 5.33 6.48
CA VAL A 199 18.19 6.09 7.46
C VAL A 199 17.47 6.27 8.81
N SER A 200 16.19 5.89 8.87
CA SER A 200 15.29 6.11 10.00
C SER A 200 14.34 4.93 10.20
N ALA A 201 13.76 4.85 11.39
CA ALA A 201 12.81 3.79 11.72
C ALA A 201 11.48 3.97 10.97
N VAL A 202 10.87 2.85 10.55
CA VAL A 202 9.55 2.89 9.90
C VAL A 202 8.46 2.90 10.96
N SER A 203 7.63 3.94 10.95
CA SER A 203 6.46 4.07 11.83
C SER A 203 5.15 3.64 11.14
N ALA A 204 5.07 3.77 9.82
CA ALA A 204 3.94 3.29 9.04
C ALA A 204 4.30 2.99 7.57
N MET A 205 3.48 2.15 6.93
CA MET A 205 3.62 1.79 5.52
C MET A 205 2.25 1.80 4.84
N GLY A 206 2.19 2.42 3.67
CA GLY A 206 1.01 2.52 2.82
C GLY A 206 1.36 2.35 1.35
N SER A 207 0.34 2.35 0.51
CA SER A 207 0.49 2.39 -0.94
C SER A 207 -0.59 3.29 -1.52
N THR A 208 -0.37 3.82 -2.72
CA THR A 208 -1.44 4.49 -3.47
C THR A 208 -2.54 3.49 -3.86
N ALA A 209 -3.72 4.01 -4.22
CA ALA A 209 -4.89 3.19 -4.55
C ALA A 209 -4.67 2.26 -5.76
N ASP A 210 -3.82 2.68 -6.70
CA ASP A 210 -3.38 1.91 -7.86
C ASP A 210 -2.22 0.94 -7.54
N GLY A 211 -1.68 0.96 -6.32
CA GLY A 211 -0.60 0.07 -5.88
C GLY A 211 0.78 0.37 -6.49
N ASN A 212 0.90 1.41 -7.33
CA ASN A 212 2.11 1.73 -8.07
C ASN A 212 3.18 2.44 -7.21
N VAL A 213 2.76 3.15 -6.16
CA VAL A 213 3.65 3.94 -5.30
C VAL A 213 3.57 3.42 -3.87
N LEU A 214 4.73 3.12 -3.29
CA LEU A 214 4.88 2.78 -1.88
C LEU A 214 5.10 4.06 -1.06
N LEU A 215 4.41 4.14 0.07
CA LEU A 215 4.49 5.24 1.02
C LEU A 215 5.09 4.72 2.32
N ILE A 216 6.15 5.36 2.80
CA ILE A 216 6.80 5.02 4.07
C ILE A 216 6.77 6.24 4.96
N LYS A 217 6.26 6.09 6.17
CA LYS A 217 6.36 7.10 7.22
C LYS A 217 7.52 6.74 8.13
N ASP A 218 8.44 7.68 8.31
CA ASP A 218 9.52 7.51 9.25
C ASP A 218 9.11 7.88 10.69
N ASP A 219 10.04 7.74 11.64
CA ASP A 219 9.89 8.15 13.03
C ASP A 219 9.88 9.67 13.23
N THR A 220 10.39 10.45 12.28
CA THR A 220 10.27 11.91 12.24
C THR A 220 8.91 12.42 11.76
N ASN A 221 7.99 11.50 11.47
CA ASN A 221 6.66 11.74 10.89
C ASN A 221 6.64 12.27 9.45
N LEU A 222 7.75 12.16 8.72
CA LEU A 222 7.84 12.47 7.30
C LEU A 222 7.41 11.27 6.45
N TRP A 223 6.66 11.56 5.40
CA TRP A 223 6.25 10.56 4.42
C TRP A 223 7.15 10.60 3.19
N HIS A 224 7.77 9.47 2.91
CA HIS A 224 8.60 9.19 1.75
C HIS A 224 7.78 8.46 0.68
N ARG A 225 8.00 8.83 -0.59
CA ARG A 225 7.36 8.19 -1.73
C ARG A 225 8.39 7.38 -2.51
N TYR A 226 8.09 6.12 -2.77
CA TYR A 226 8.91 5.23 -3.57
C TYR A 226 8.12 4.73 -4.76
N ALA A 227 8.67 4.84 -5.96
CA ALA A 227 8.03 4.36 -7.18
C ALA A 227 8.97 3.45 -7.96
N TYR A 228 8.36 2.56 -8.73
CA TYR A 228 9.06 1.70 -9.66
C TYR A 228 9.61 2.53 -10.83
N SER A 229 10.87 2.28 -11.18
CA SER A 229 11.54 2.90 -12.32
C SER A 229 12.31 1.82 -13.07
N SER A 230 11.93 1.60 -14.33
CA SER A 230 12.74 0.85 -15.29
C SER A 230 13.62 1.84 -16.05
N VAL A 231 14.94 1.73 -15.93
CA VAL A 231 15.86 2.51 -16.77
C VAL A 231 16.14 1.69 -18.01
N GLN A 232 15.77 2.21 -19.19
CA GLN A 232 15.89 1.51 -20.49
C GLN A 232 17.34 1.35 -20.99
N VAL A 233 18.34 1.86 -20.27
CA VAL A 233 19.75 1.74 -20.65
C VAL A 233 20.43 0.76 -19.69
N GLY A 234 20.44 -0.52 -20.07
CA GLY A 234 21.09 -1.60 -19.32
C GLY A 234 20.24 -2.17 -18.18
N VAL A 235 19.18 -2.92 -18.55
CA VAL A 235 18.42 -3.94 -17.78
C VAL A 235 18.54 -3.87 -16.23
N MET A 236 18.32 -2.70 -15.62
CA MET A 236 18.25 -2.58 -14.17
C MET A 236 16.94 -1.89 -13.81
N VAL A 237 16.04 -2.71 -13.27
CA VAL A 237 14.74 -2.31 -12.76
C VAL A 237 14.89 -2.12 -11.26
N CYS A 238 14.49 -0.96 -10.74
CA CYS A 238 14.58 -0.69 -9.30
C CYS A 238 13.41 0.19 -8.83
N ILE A 239 13.11 0.10 -7.55
CA ILE A 239 12.27 1.07 -6.85
C ILE A 239 13.18 2.15 -6.26
N LYS A 240 12.81 3.42 -6.47
CA LYS A 240 13.57 4.60 -6.03
C LYS A 240 12.68 5.59 -5.31
N GLN A 241 13.25 6.34 -4.38
CA GLN A 241 12.55 7.45 -3.73
C GLN A 241 12.32 8.57 -4.76
N ILE A 242 11.08 9.03 -4.88
CA ILE A 242 10.67 10.05 -5.85
C ILE A 242 10.23 11.37 -5.20
N GLY A 243 10.23 11.45 -3.87
CA GLY A 243 10.00 12.71 -3.16
C GLY A 243 9.47 12.54 -1.74
N PHE A 244 9.11 13.68 -1.15
CA PHE A 244 8.50 13.81 0.18
C PHE A 244 7.08 14.37 0.03
N LEU A 245 6.16 13.95 0.89
CA LEU A 245 4.87 14.64 1.04
C LEU A 245 5.04 15.80 2.04
N PRO A 246 4.55 17.01 1.72
CA PRO A 246 4.65 18.13 2.65
C PRO A 246 3.79 17.86 3.90
N SER A 247 4.44 17.80 5.06
CA SER A 247 3.77 17.75 6.36
C SER A 247 3.09 19.11 6.60
N LYS A 248 1.76 19.15 6.51
CA LYS A 248 1.01 20.35 6.93
C LYS A 248 0.85 20.31 8.45
N LYS A 249 1.41 21.31 9.11
CA LYS A 249 1.09 21.66 10.51
C LYS A 249 -0.33 22.17 10.63
#